data_AF-A0A0Q6PP79-F1
#
_entry.id   AF-A0A0Q6PP79-F1
#
_cell.length_a   1.000
_cell.length_b   1.000
_cell.length_c   1.000
_cell.angle_alpha   90.00
_cell.angle_beta   90.00
_cell.angle_gamma   90.00
#
_symmetry.space_group_name_H-M   'P 1'
#
loop_
_entity.id
_entity.type
_entity.pdbx_description
1 polymer ?
#
loop_
_entity_poly.entity_id
_entity_poly.type
_entity_poly.pdbx_seq_one_letter_code
_entity_poly.pdbx_strand_id
1 'polypeptide(L)' 'MDNALQQFRDMLASDGYLLNWSAVGNDRVIVKIEAGADACADCLVPQPVMEAIMTAALEPTPYTLDHVELPAGGH' A
#
# COMPACT_ATOMS: atom_id res chain seq x y z
N MET A 1 -0.09 8.91 11.73
CA MET A 1 -0.41 8.01 10.60
C MET A 1 0.23 8.51 9.32
N ASP A 2 0.19 9.82 9.10
CA ASP A 2 0.51 10.47 7.83
C ASP A 2 1.98 10.32 7.44
N ASN A 3 2.93 10.57 8.35
CA ASN A 3 4.35 10.62 7.95
C ASN A 3 4.92 9.28 7.44
N ALA A 4 4.57 8.15 8.09
CA ALA A 4 5.04 6.83 7.67
C ALA A 4 4.40 6.38 6.34
N LEU A 5 3.10 6.60 6.19
CA LEU A 5 2.37 6.36 4.94
C LEU A 5 2.81 7.30 3.82
N GLN A 6 3.15 8.55 4.13
CA GLN A 6 3.68 9.52 3.17
C GLN A 6 5.01 9.06 2.60
N GLN A 7 5.95 8.64 3.45
CA GLN A 7 7.25 8.11 3.00
C GLN A 7 7.08 6.87 2.12
N PHE A 8 6.18 5.97 2.49
CA PHE A 8 5.90 4.78 1.70
C PHE A 8 5.23 5.11 0.35
N ARG A 9 4.30 6.07 0.34
CA ARG A 9 3.67 6.57 -0.88
C ARG A 9 4.68 7.26 -1.80
N ASP A 10 5.64 7.98 -1.25
CA ASP A 10 6.71 8.63 -2.01
C ASP A 10 7.64 7.61 -2.68
N MET A 11 8.03 6.56 -1.94
CA MET A 11 8.79 5.44 -2.49
C MET A 11 8.04 4.78 -3.66
N LEU A 12 6.79 4.37 -3.45
CA LEU A 12 5.98 3.76 -4.52
C LEU A 12 5.75 4.70 -5.70
N ALA A 13 5.54 5.99 -5.44
CA ALA A 13 5.39 6.99 -6.50
C ALA A 13 6.67 7.15 -7.33
N SER A 14 7.85 6.97 -6.72
CA SER A 14 9.12 6.94 -7.43
C SER A 14 9.25 5.73 -8.37
N ASP A 15 8.61 4.61 -8.03
CA ASP A 15 8.50 3.41 -8.88
C ASP A 15 7.32 3.47 -9.86
N GLY A 16 6.61 4.60 -9.92
CA GLY A 16 5.45 4.82 -10.81
C GLY A 16 4.12 4.27 -10.28
N TYR A 17 4.09 3.83 -9.03
CA TYR A 17 2.90 3.28 -8.37
C TYR A 17 2.13 4.33 -7.56
N LEU A 18 0.81 4.18 -7.56
CA LEU A 18 -0.10 5.01 -6.79
C LEU A 18 -0.67 4.18 -5.64
N LEU A 19 -0.46 4.64 -4.42
CA LEU A 19 -1.07 4.03 -3.23
C LEU A 19 -2.36 4.75 -2.88
N ASN A 20 -3.42 3.97 -2.78
CA ASN A 20 -4.73 4.39 -2.36
C ASN A 20 -5.21 3.50 -1.19
N TRP A 21 -5.99 4.05 -0.28
CA TRP A 21 -6.51 3.29 0.84
C TRP A 21 -7.97 3.65 1.09
N SER A 22 -8.73 2.67 1.54
CA SER A 22 -10.15 2.82 1.83
C SER A 22 -10.49 2.11 3.12
N ALA A 23 -11.10 2.82 4.04
CA ALA A 23 -11.64 2.20 5.25
C ALA A 23 -12.88 1.36 4.88
N VAL A 24 -12.94 0.14 5.40
CA VAL A 24 -14.06 -0.78 5.26
C VAL A 24 -14.52 -1.23 6.64
N GLY A 25 -15.81 -1.07 6.91
CA GLY A 25 -16.37 -1.36 8.23
C GLY A 25 -15.90 -0.36 9.30
N ASN A 26 -15.74 -0.84 10.53
CA ASN A 26 -15.47 0.03 11.68
C ASN A 26 -13.97 0.28 11.94
N ASP A 27 -13.10 -0.71 11.67
CA ASP A 27 -11.68 -0.65 12.02
C ASP A 27 -10.78 -1.39 11.02
N ARG A 28 -11.21 -1.52 9.77
CA ARG A 28 -10.40 -2.14 8.73
C ARG A 28 -10.10 -1.19 7.59
N VAL A 29 -8.95 -1.36 6.99
CA VAL A 29 -8.53 -0.62 5.79
C VAL A 29 -8.08 -1.59 4.72
N ILE A 30 -8.54 -1.36 3.50
CA ILE A 30 -8.05 -2.01 2.29
C ILE A 30 -7.09 -1.05 1.63
N VAL A 31 -5.96 -1.56 1.17
CA VAL A 31 -5.02 -0.76 0.40
C VAL A 31 -4.95 -1.25 -1.02
N LYS A 32 -5.19 -0.32 -1.92
CA LYS A 32 -5.16 -0.49 -3.36
C LYS A 32 -3.90 0.14 -3.88
N ILE A 33 -3.16 -0.63 -4.65
CA ILE A 33 -1.99 -0.15 -5.37
C ILE A 33 -2.34 -0.18 -6.84
N GLU A 34 -2.13 0.95 -7.49
CA GLU A 34 -2.43 1.14 -8.90
C GLU A 34 -1.12 1.38 -9.65
N ALA A 35 -0.92 0.64 -10.74
CA ALA A 35 0.19 0.86 -11.63
C ALA A 35 -0.09 2.14 -12.45
N GLY A 36 0.70 3.19 -12.24
CA GLY A 36 0.72 4.36 -13.11
C GLY A 36 1.36 4.05 -14.46
N ALA A 37 1.40 5.06 -15.34
CA ALA A 37 1.96 4.91 -16.69
C ALA A 37 3.47 4.56 -16.70
N ASP A 38 4.17 4.88 -15.61
CA ASP A 38 5.61 4.62 -15.43
C ASP A 38 5.88 3.44 -14.48
N ALA A 39 4.83 2.70 -14.08
CA ALA A 39 4.95 1.66 -13.08
C ALA A 39 5.83 0.50 -13.54
N CYS A 40 6.90 0.25 -12.80
CA CYS A 40 7.81 -0.87 -13.05
C CYS A 40 7.31 -2.15 -12.34
N ALA A 41 6.70 -3.07 -13.10
CA ALA A 41 6.17 -4.35 -12.60
C ALA A 41 7.16 -5.18 -11.78
N ASP A 42 8.45 -5.09 -12.09
CA ASP A 42 9.54 -5.84 -11.44
C ASP A 42 10.13 -5.10 -10.22
N CYS A 43 9.96 -3.77 -10.17
CA CYS A 43 10.45 -2.92 -9.08
C CYS A 43 9.46 -2.88 -7.91
N LEU A 44 8.23 -3.36 -8.12
CA LEU A 44 7.22 -3.42 -7.07
C LEU A 44 7.66 -4.38 -5.97
N VAL A 45 7.71 -3.86 -4.75
CA VAL A 45 7.93 -4.68 -3.56
C VAL A 45 6.93 -5.85 -3.51
N PRO A 46 7.32 -7.02 -2.98
CA PRO A 46 6.40 -8.15 -2.86
C PRO A 46 5.21 -7.83 -1.95
N GLN A 47 4.04 -8.40 -2.26
CA GLN A 47 2.83 -8.30 -1.42
C GLN A 47 3.08 -8.48 0.09
N PRO A 48 3.78 -9.54 0.57
CA PRO A 48 3.96 -9.75 2.00
C PRO A 48 4.81 -8.65 2.67
N VAL A 49 5.71 -8.00 1.93
CA VAL A 49 6.51 -6.89 2.45
C VAL A 49 5.63 -5.66 2.60
N MET A 50 4.77 -5.38 1.61
CA MET A 50 3.76 -4.31 1.70
C MET A 50 2.83 -4.52 2.87
N GLU A 51 2.26 -5.71 3.02
CA GLU A 51 1.39 -6.04 4.14
C GLU A 51 2.07 -5.80 5.49
N ALA A 52 3.33 -6.21 5.65
CA ALA A 52 4.08 -5.98 6.88
C ALA A 52 4.31 -4.49 7.20
N ILE A 53 4.72 -3.70 6.20
CA ILE A 53 4.93 -2.24 6.35
C ILE A 53 3.62 -1.55 6.69
N MET A 54 2.55 -1.95 6.01
CA MET A 54 1.21 -1.45 6.23
C MET A 54 0.70 -1.76 7.62
N THR A 55 0.82 -3.00 8.08
CA THR A 55 0.49 -3.38 9.46
C THR A 55 1.27 -2.53 10.45
N ALA A 56 2.58 -2.34 10.26
CA ALA A 56 3.42 -1.50 11.13
C ALA A 56 3.00 -0.02 11.12
N ALA A 57 2.62 0.53 9.96
CA ALA A 57 2.14 1.89 9.84
C ALA A 57 0.77 2.12 10.51
N LEU A 58 -0.03 1.05 10.61
CA LEU A 58 -1.36 1.05 11.23
C LEU A 58 -1.31 0.74 12.75
N GLU A 59 -0.26 0.13 13.28
CA GLU A 59 -0.06 -0.12 14.72
C GLU A 59 -0.39 1.06 15.65
N PRO A 60 -0.01 2.33 15.35
CA PRO A 60 -0.36 3.46 16.20
C PRO A 60 -1.82 3.92 16.08
N THR A 61 -2.65 3.22 15.32
CA THR A 61 -4.02 3.59 14.99
C THR A 61 -4.98 2.45 15.33
N PRO A 62 -6.29 2.72 15.49
CA PRO A 62 -7.23 1.64 15.80
C PRO A 62 -7.48 0.72 14.58
N TYR A 63 -7.08 1.16 13.38
CA TYR A 63 -7.30 0.45 12.13
C TYR A 63 -6.39 -0.77 11.97
N THR A 64 -6.93 -1.79 11.32
CA THR A 64 -6.23 -3.03 10.95
C THR A 64 -6.23 -3.20 9.44
N LEU A 65 -5.15 -3.73 8.88
CA LEU A 65 -5.08 -4.06 7.46
C LEU A 65 -6.01 -5.24 7.18
N ASP A 66 -6.93 -5.09 6.22
CA ASP A 66 -7.79 -6.20 5.77
C ASP A 66 -7.07 -7.04 4.70
N HIS A 67 -6.66 -6.39 3.61
CA HIS A 67 -5.84 -6.96 2.55
C HIS A 67 -5.23 -5.85 1.68
N VAL A 68 -4.22 -6.22 0.88
CA VAL A 68 -3.64 -5.38 -0.17
C VAL A 68 -4.09 -5.87 -1.53
N GLU A 69 -4.69 -4.98 -2.31
CA GLU A 69 -5.03 -5.19 -3.72
C GLU A 69 -3.90 -4.65 -4.59
N LEU A 70 -3.24 -5.56 -5.32
CA LEU A 70 -2.17 -5.23 -6.25
C LEU A 70 -2.73 -5.05 -7.67
N PRO A 71 -2.08 -4.22 -8.52
CA PRO A 71 -2.49 -4.10 -9.90
C PRO A 71 -2.28 -5.45 -10.59
N ALA A 72 -3.25 -5.88 -11.39
CA ALA A 72 -3.18 -7.13 -12.15
C ALA A 72 -1.98 -7.07 -13.11
N GLY A 73 -0.86 -7.68 -12.72
CA GLY A 73 0.41 -7.58 -13.44
C GLY A 73 1.62 -8.19 -12.72
N GLY A 74 1.53 -8.43 -11.41
CA GLY A 74 2.55 -9.20 -10.69
C GLY A 74 2.36 -10.70 -10.90
N HIS A 75 3.11 -11.28 -11.82
CA HIS A 75 3.29 -12.74 -11.93
C HIS A 75 4.62 -13.15 -11.32
#